data_AF-A0A397BVR0-F1
#
_entry.id   AF-A0A397BVR0-F1
#
_cell.length_a   1.000
_cell.length_b   1.000
_cell.length_c   1.000
_cell.angle_alpha   90.00
_cell.angle_beta   90.00
_cell.angle_gamma   90.00
#
_symmetry.space_group_name_H-M   'P 1'
#
loop_
_entity.id
_entity.type
_entity.pdbx_description
1 polymer ?
#
loop_
_entity_poly.entity_id
_entity_poly.type
_entity_poly.pdbx_seq_one_letter_code
_entity_poly.pdbx_strand_id
1 'polypeptide(L)'
;MDLEKELNEHGVNVVCSKMDTIISVRIHGATGKRLVETLQLVDNFVASKVAKLAKSCEGKIYFDPCFGPNDADSTGMLALCKNGDVRAISVLATRMQVPLIEKAYAKLHGSYEALIGGYIDVALSDLTGLCSEQIILKPDYPGYGDDPFAPKPGEQAGDGFWKRLLTYKRNGTLMGCSIQPDPKGNKNIVAEGSAGQ
;
A
#
# COMPACT_ATOMS: atom_id res chain seq x y z
N MET A 1 13.57 19.78 -21.76
CA MET A 1 12.93 18.68 -22.50
C MET A 1 11.80 18.20 -21.61
N ASP A 2 10.60 18.01 -22.16
CA ASP A 2 9.41 17.67 -21.36
C ASP A 2 9.49 16.19 -20.96
N LEU A 3 9.77 15.91 -19.68
CA LEU A 3 9.93 14.55 -19.14
C LEU A 3 8.70 13.68 -19.42
N GLU A 4 7.50 14.27 -19.48
CA GLU A 4 6.26 13.53 -19.80
C GLU A 4 6.26 13.06 -21.26
N LYS A 5 6.80 13.86 -22.17
CA LYS A 5 6.95 13.48 -23.58
C LYS A 5 7.95 12.34 -23.75
N GLU A 6 9.08 12.41 -23.05
CA GLU A 6 10.12 11.38 -23.08
C GLU A 6 9.62 10.04 -22.48
N LEU A 7 8.84 10.11 -21.39
CA LEU A 7 8.17 8.93 -20.83
C LEU A 7 7.17 8.29 -21.81
N ASN A 8 6.38 9.11 -22.51
CA ASN A 8 5.44 8.62 -23.51
C ASN A 8 6.15 7.93 -24.68
N GLU A 9 7.30 8.46 -25.13
CA GLU A 9 8.16 7.82 -26.15
C GLU A 9 8.70 6.45 -25.67
N HIS A 10 8.88 6.28 -24.36
CA HIS A 10 9.24 5.02 -23.74
C HIS A 10 8.07 4.04 -23.51
N GLY A 11 6.85 4.40 -23.94
CA GLY A 11 5.64 3.58 -23.74
C GLY A 11 5.11 3.64 -22.31
N VAL A 12 5.43 4.71 -21.58
CA VAL A 12 4.93 4.97 -20.23
C VAL A 12 3.76 5.93 -20.28
N ASN A 13 2.63 5.51 -19.75
CA ASN A 13 1.47 6.37 -19.54
C ASN A 13 1.50 6.91 -18.11
N VAL A 14 1.48 8.24 -17.97
CA VAL A 14 1.42 8.91 -16.67
C VAL A 14 0.08 9.63 -16.53
N VAL A 15 -0.61 9.40 -15.42
CA VAL A 15 -1.84 10.10 -15.04
C VAL A 15 -1.62 10.77 -13.70
N CYS A 16 -1.74 12.09 -13.66
CA CYS A 16 -1.69 12.87 -12.43
C CYS A 16 -3.10 13.28 -12.00
N SER A 17 -3.37 13.29 -10.70
CA SER A 17 -4.61 13.90 -10.19
C SER A 17 -4.62 15.41 -10.42
N LYS A 18 -5.79 16.05 -10.34
CA LYS A 18 -5.96 17.51 -10.50
C LYS A 18 -5.04 18.34 -9.60
N MET A 19 -4.63 17.80 -8.46
CA MET A 19 -3.76 18.46 -7.50
C MET A 19 -2.30 17.99 -7.60
N ASP A 20 -1.94 17.17 -8.59
CA ASP A 20 -0.61 16.54 -8.75
C ASP A 20 -0.14 15.74 -7.50
N THR A 21 -1.07 15.37 -6.61
CA THR A 21 -0.77 14.67 -5.35
C THR A 21 -0.87 13.15 -5.46
N ILE A 22 -1.44 12.66 -6.57
CA ILE A 22 -1.49 11.25 -6.92
C ILE A 22 -0.91 11.15 -8.32
N ILE A 23 0.07 10.26 -8.49
CA ILE A 23 0.74 10.00 -9.76
C ILE A 23 0.60 8.51 -10.02
N SER A 24 -0.08 8.15 -11.11
CA SER A 24 -0.16 6.78 -11.61
C SER A 24 0.74 6.64 -12.83
N VAL A 25 1.67 5.70 -12.78
CA VAL A 25 2.61 5.43 -13.86
C VAL A 25 2.40 4.00 -14.36
N ARG A 26 2.09 3.84 -15.64
CA ARG A 26 1.84 2.55 -16.28
C ARG A 26 2.85 2.33 -17.38
N ILE A 27 3.74 1.36 -17.19
CA ILE A 27 4.81 1.02 -18.14
C ILE A 27 4.33 -0.13 -19.04
N HIS A 28 4.35 0.05 -20.36
CA HIS A 28 3.94 -0.97 -21.31
C HIS A 28 5.13 -1.51 -22.12
N GLY A 29 5.28 -2.85 -22.14
CA GLY A 29 6.16 -3.54 -23.09
C GLY A 29 7.66 -3.27 -22.94
N ALA A 30 8.12 -2.80 -21.78
CA ALA A 30 9.54 -2.58 -21.52
C ALA A 30 10.20 -3.83 -20.90
N THR A 31 11.30 -4.30 -21.49
CA THR A 31 12.08 -5.44 -21.01
C THR A 31 13.59 -5.19 -21.11
N GLY A 32 14.38 -5.87 -20.28
CA GLY A 32 15.85 -5.80 -20.32
C GLY A 32 16.38 -4.39 -20.09
N LYS A 33 17.38 -3.96 -20.88
CA LYS A 33 18.01 -2.64 -20.74
C LYS A 33 17.01 -1.48 -20.84
N ARG A 34 16.03 -1.61 -21.73
CA ARG A 34 14.98 -0.60 -21.93
C ARG A 34 14.12 -0.43 -20.67
N LEU A 35 13.84 -1.50 -19.93
CA LEU A 35 13.10 -1.41 -18.66
C LEU A 35 13.90 -0.61 -17.62
N VAL A 36 15.20 -0.85 -17.51
CA VAL A 36 16.06 -0.12 -16.56
C VAL A 36 16.10 1.37 -16.89
N GLU A 37 16.31 1.71 -18.16
CA GLU A 37 16.31 3.10 -18.64
C GLU A 37 14.93 3.76 -18.39
N THR A 38 13.84 3.06 -18.67
CA THR A 38 12.48 3.54 -18.40
C THR A 38 12.23 3.76 -16.90
N LEU A 39 12.68 2.87 -16.03
CA LEU A 39 12.55 3.02 -14.58
C LEU A 39 13.32 4.24 -14.07
N GLN A 40 14.53 4.47 -14.58
CA GLN A 40 15.32 5.67 -14.24
C GLN A 40 14.61 6.96 -14.66
N LEU A 41 13.97 6.97 -15.84
CA LEU A 41 13.17 8.12 -16.29
C LEU A 41 11.95 8.35 -15.39
N VAL A 42 11.27 7.28 -14.98
CA VAL A 42 10.14 7.36 -14.04
C VAL A 42 10.60 7.90 -12.68
N ASP A 43 11.72 7.42 -12.15
CA ASP A 43 12.30 7.91 -10.89
C ASP A 43 12.62 9.40 -10.96
N ASN A 44 13.25 9.86 -12.05
CA ASN A 44 13.56 11.26 -12.27
C ASN A 44 12.29 12.13 -12.36
N PHE A 45 11.25 11.63 -13.02
CA PHE A 45 9.96 12.31 -13.11
C PHE A 45 9.28 12.45 -11.74
N VAL A 46 9.21 11.35 -10.98
CA VAL A 46 8.64 11.36 -9.62
C VAL A 46 9.44 12.29 -8.71
N ALA A 47 10.78 12.21 -8.73
CA ALA A 47 11.64 13.09 -7.96
C ALA A 47 11.43 14.57 -8.29
N SER A 48 11.25 14.91 -9.58
CA SER A 48 10.93 16.28 -10.01
C SER A 48 9.60 16.78 -9.42
N LYS A 49 8.56 15.94 -9.43
CA LYS A 49 7.26 16.28 -8.84
C LYS A 49 7.35 16.44 -7.32
N VAL A 50 8.03 15.52 -6.63
CA VAL A 50 8.28 15.58 -5.18
C VAL A 50 9.04 16.86 -4.81
N ALA A 51 10.09 17.23 -5.56
CA ALA A 51 10.85 18.46 -5.30
C ALA A 51 9.99 19.73 -5.46
N LYS A 52 9.11 19.78 -6.47
CA LYS A 52 8.15 20.90 -6.65
C LYS A 52 7.15 20.99 -5.50
N LEU A 53 6.63 19.86 -5.04
CA LEU A 53 5.75 19.78 -3.87
C LEU A 53 6.47 20.23 -2.60
N ALA A 54 7.67 19.71 -2.34
CA ALA A 54 8.47 20.09 -1.18
C ALA A 54 8.74 21.60 -1.13
N LYS A 55 9.13 22.20 -2.27
CA LYS A 55 9.32 23.65 -2.40
C LYS A 55 8.02 24.45 -2.16
N SER A 56 6.88 23.93 -2.61
CA SER A 56 5.58 24.57 -2.39
C SER A 56 5.14 24.54 -0.92
N CYS A 57 5.68 23.59 -0.14
CA CYS A 57 5.46 23.44 1.29
C CYS A 57 6.49 24.19 2.15
N GLU A 58 7.55 24.74 1.56
CA GLU A 58 8.61 25.41 2.33
C GLU A 58 8.06 26.64 3.06
N GLY A 59 8.17 26.65 4.39
CA GLY A 59 7.66 27.72 5.25
C GLY A 59 6.13 27.77 5.40
N LYS A 60 5.39 26.76 4.91
CA LYS A 60 3.92 26.67 5.02
C LYS A 60 3.53 25.33 5.65
N ILE A 61 2.52 25.35 6.52
CA ILE A 61 1.89 24.10 6.96
C ILE A 61 1.15 23.53 5.74
N TYR A 62 1.54 22.33 5.30
CA TYR A 62 0.84 21.64 4.22
C TYR A 62 -0.53 21.19 4.72
N PHE A 63 -1.57 21.69 4.07
CA PHE A 63 -2.94 21.25 4.29
C PHE A 63 -3.40 20.45 3.07
N ASP A 64 -3.90 19.23 3.30
CA ASP A 64 -4.41 18.39 2.23
C ASP A 64 -5.86 18.80 1.90
N PRO A 65 -6.12 19.40 0.72
CA PRO A 65 -7.44 19.92 0.38
C PRO A 65 -8.54 18.85 0.34
N CYS A 66 -8.19 17.56 0.20
CA CYS A 66 -9.16 16.46 0.27
C CYS A 66 -9.76 16.28 1.67
N PHE A 67 -9.10 16.80 2.71
CA PHE A 67 -9.50 16.63 4.11
C PHE A 67 -9.66 17.96 4.87
N GLY A 68 -9.38 19.11 4.23
CA GLY A 68 -9.47 20.46 4.78
C GLY A 68 -8.15 21.24 4.64
N PRO A 69 -8.16 22.59 4.65
CA PRO A 69 -9.19 23.45 5.18
C PRO A 69 -10.42 23.59 4.29
N ASN A 70 -11.60 23.43 4.89
CA ASN A 70 -12.87 23.83 4.31
C ASN A 70 -13.67 24.62 5.35
N ASP A 71 -14.84 25.15 4.97
CA ASP A 71 -15.66 25.99 5.86
C ASP A 71 -16.07 25.29 7.17
N ALA A 72 -16.07 23.95 7.19
CA ALA A 72 -16.40 23.14 8.36
C ALA A 72 -15.17 22.62 9.14
N ASP A 73 -13.98 22.63 8.55
CA ASP A 73 -12.73 22.19 9.17
C ASP A 73 -11.58 23.07 8.68
N SER A 74 -11.29 24.17 9.36
CA SER A 74 -10.26 25.15 8.98
C SER A 74 -8.82 24.65 9.11
N THR A 75 -8.62 23.43 9.63
CA THR A 75 -7.31 22.85 9.89
C THR A 75 -7.09 21.51 9.19
N GLY A 76 -8.17 20.89 8.67
CA GLY A 76 -8.15 19.52 8.15
C GLY A 76 -7.94 18.45 9.23
N MET A 77 -8.05 18.83 10.51
CA MET A 77 -7.81 17.93 11.65
C MET A 77 -9.02 17.05 11.98
N LEU A 78 -10.25 17.42 11.62
CA LEU A 78 -11.44 16.61 11.91
C LEU A 78 -11.42 15.28 11.14
N ALA A 79 -10.76 15.26 9.99
CA ALA A 79 -10.46 14.04 9.25
C ALA A 79 -9.53 13.09 10.00
N LEU A 80 -8.57 13.64 10.73
CA LEU A 80 -7.52 12.90 11.42
C LEU A 80 -7.86 12.62 12.88
N CYS A 81 -8.71 13.42 13.53
CA CYS A 81 -8.99 13.35 14.95
C CYS A 81 -10.51 13.42 15.24
N LYS A 82 -11.03 12.57 16.13
CA LYS A 82 -12.38 12.69 16.73
C LYS A 82 -12.19 13.01 18.21
N ASN A 83 -12.79 14.11 18.69
CA ASN A 83 -12.68 14.56 20.10
C ASN A 83 -11.25 14.80 20.63
N GLY A 84 -10.30 15.12 19.73
CA GLY A 84 -8.88 15.30 20.09
C GLY A 84 -8.04 14.02 20.00
N ASP A 85 -8.66 12.86 19.75
CA ASP A 85 -7.98 11.58 19.57
C ASP A 85 -7.83 11.25 18.08
N VAL A 86 -6.62 10.85 17.67
CA VAL A 86 -6.30 10.49 16.28
C VAL A 86 -7.10 9.24 15.86
N ARG A 87 -7.85 9.32 14.74
CA ARG A 87 -8.62 8.22 14.12
C ARG A 87 -7.71 7.15 13.49
N ALA A 88 -6.52 7.53 13.07
CA ALA A 88 -5.53 6.65 12.44
C ALA A 88 -4.98 5.63 13.46
N ILE A 89 -4.78 4.39 13.03
CA ILE A 89 -4.23 3.31 13.86
C ILE A 89 -2.78 3.63 14.18
N SER A 90 -2.56 4.28 15.32
CA SER A 90 -1.22 4.52 15.86
C SER A 90 -1.28 4.65 17.38
N VAL A 91 -0.86 3.59 18.07
CA VAL A 91 -0.67 3.57 19.54
C VAL A 91 0.52 4.44 19.98
N LEU A 92 1.13 5.21 19.07
CA LEU A 92 2.18 6.19 19.37
C LEU A 92 1.85 7.50 18.68
N ALA A 93 1.00 8.31 19.32
CA ALA A 93 0.61 9.66 18.90
C ALA A 93 1.79 10.64 18.68
N THR A 94 3.03 10.23 18.96
CA THR A 94 4.24 11.03 18.75
C THR A 94 4.90 10.85 17.38
N ARG A 95 4.50 9.86 16.57
CA ARG A 95 5.07 9.66 15.22
C ARG A 95 4.01 9.83 14.13
N MET A 96 4.01 11.02 13.51
CA MET A 96 3.11 11.40 12.41
C MET A 96 3.30 10.60 11.12
N GLN A 97 4.37 9.81 10.99
CA GLN A 97 4.71 9.07 9.76
C GLN A 97 3.62 8.05 9.37
N VAL A 98 3.08 7.30 10.35
CA VAL A 98 2.09 6.25 10.08
C VAL A 98 0.74 6.85 9.64
N PRO A 99 0.14 7.82 10.36
CA PRO A 99 -1.10 8.46 9.92
C PRO A 99 -0.97 9.18 8.56
N LEU A 100 0.20 9.73 8.23
CA LEU A 100 0.44 10.39 6.94
C LEU A 100 0.49 9.39 5.78
N ILE A 101 1.12 8.23 5.98
CA ILE A 101 1.13 7.16 4.98
C ILE A 101 -0.28 6.62 4.79
N GLU A 102 -1.02 6.37 5.87
CA GLU A 102 -2.41 5.92 5.81
C GLU A 102 -3.30 6.93 5.06
N LYS A 103 -3.12 8.23 5.33
CA LYS A 103 -3.84 9.30 4.61
C LYS A 103 -3.51 9.33 3.13
N ALA A 104 -2.24 9.23 2.77
CA ALA A 104 -1.83 9.20 1.36
C ALA A 104 -2.43 7.98 0.65
N TYR A 105 -2.47 6.83 1.32
CA TYR A 105 -3.07 5.60 0.80
C TYR A 105 -4.59 5.70 0.67
N ALA A 106 -5.29 6.26 1.67
CA ALA A 106 -6.71 6.56 1.61
C ALA A 106 -7.04 7.50 0.45
N LYS A 107 -6.21 8.53 0.24
CA LYS A 107 -6.36 9.48 -0.86
C LYS A 107 -6.15 8.81 -2.23
N LEU A 108 -5.21 7.87 -2.35
CA LEU A 108 -5.02 7.06 -3.55
C LEU A 108 -6.28 6.23 -3.87
N HIS A 109 -6.91 5.66 -2.85
CA HIS A 109 -8.12 4.84 -2.96
C HIS A 109 -9.44 5.63 -2.91
N GLY A 110 -9.35 6.96 -2.79
CA GLY A 110 -10.48 7.89 -2.83
C GLY A 110 -11.07 8.26 -1.46
N SER A 111 -11.02 7.38 -0.47
CA SER A 111 -11.47 7.68 0.90
C SER A 111 -10.89 6.71 1.95
N TYR A 112 -11.05 7.02 3.25
CA TYR A 112 -10.64 6.11 4.33
C TYR A 112 -11.55 4.87 4.41
N GLU A 113 -12.82 5.01 4.06
CA GLU A 113 -13.79 3.92 4.02
C GLU A 113 -13.37 2.83 3.03
N ALA A 114 -12.70 3.21 1.94
CA ALA A 114 -12.15 2.28 0.96
C ALA A 114 -11.03 1.38 1.52
N LEU A 115 -10.41 1.75 2.64
CA LEU A 115 -9.37 0.95 3.29
C LEU A 115 -9.94 -0.13 4.22
N ILE A 116 -11.23 -0.04 4.57
CA ILE A 116 -11.88 -0.96 5.50
C ILE A 116 -12.07 -2.33 4.82
N GLY A 117 -11.54 -3.38 5.43
CA GLY A 117 -11.65 -4.74 4.88
C GLY A 117 -10.68 -5.04 3.74
N GLY A 118 -9.65 -4.20 3.53
CA GLY A 118 -8.59 -4.46 2.56
C GLY A 118 -7.76 -5.71 2.86
N TYR A 119 -7.11 -6.25 1.84
CA TYR A 119 -6.24 -7.42 1.97
C TYR A 119 -4.76 -7.01 2.08
N ILE A 120 -4.02 -7.69 2.96
CA ILE A 120 -2.62 -7.36 3.27
C ILE A 120 -1.69 -7.58 2.08
N ASP A 121 -1.96 -8.56 1.24
CA ASP A 121 -1.17 -8.85 0.03
C ASP A 121 -1.28 -7.74 -1.01
N VAL A 122 -2.46 -7.13 -1.16
CA VAL A 122 -2.66 -5.94 -2.02
C VAL A 122 -1.83 -4.78 -1.47
N ALA A 123 -1.94 -4.50 -0.16
CA ALA A 123 -1.20 -3.43 0.48
C ALA A 123 0.34 -3.62 0.40
N LEU A 124 0.84 -4.85 0.56
CA LEU A 124 2.25 -5.17 0.42
C LEU A 124 2.73 -5.04 -1.02
N SER A 125 1.90 -5.43 -2.00
CA SER A 125 2.22 -5.28 -3.42
C SER A 125 2.27 -3.81 -3.82
N ASP A 126 1.31 -3.01 -3.37
CA ASP A 126 1.27 -1.56 -3.61
C ASP A 126 2.45 -0.83 -2.95
N LEU A 127 2.86 -1.27 -1.74
CA LEU A 127 3.97 -0.66 -1.01
C LEU A 127 5.35 -1.01 -1.61
N THR A 128 5.51 -2.22 -2.16
CA THR A 128 6.82 -2.72 -2.62
C THR A 128 6.98 -2.71 -4.14
N GLY A 129 5.88 -2.63 -4.89
CA GLY A 129 5.86 -2.84 -6.34
C GLY A 129 6.17 -4.28 -6.76
N LEU A 130 6.25 -5.23 -5.81
CA LEU A 130 6.56 -6.65 -6.05
C LEU A 130 5.29 -7.51 -6.02
N CYS A 131 5.42 -8.78 -6.43
CA CYS A 131 4.34 -9.75 -6.32
C CYS A 131 4.27 -10.31 -4.90
N SER A 132 3.06 -10.32 -4.33
CA SER A 132 2.78 -11.02 -3.08
C SER A 132 2.40 -12.48 -3.33
N GLU A 133 2.76 -13.34 -2.39
CA GLU A 133 2.37 -14.74 -2.37
C GLU A 133 1.47 -15.01 -1.16
N GLN A 134 0.33 -15.67 -1.39
CA GLN A 134 -0.54 -16.15 -0.32
C GLN A 134 -0.33 -17.65 -0.10
N ILE A 135 -0.13 -18.05 1.16
CA ILE A 135 0.03 -19.45 1.55
C ILE A 135 -1.08 -19.80 2.53
N ILE A 136 -2.01 -20.66 2.11
CA ILE A 136 -3.10 -21.15 2.96
C ILE A 136 -2.60 -22.37 3.73
N LEU A 137 -2.65 -22.29 5.06
CA LEU A 137 -2.04 -23.29 5.95
C LEU A 137 -2.96 -24.48 6.27
N LYS A 138 -4.27 -24.35 6.05
CA LYS A 138 -5.27 -25.33 6.48
C LYS A 138 -5.99 -25.95 5.27
N PRO A 139 -6.10 -27.28 5.19
CA PRO A 139 -6.91 -27.93 4.16
C PRO A 139 -8.38 -27.51 4.28
N ASP A 140 -9.12 -27.59 3.17
CA ASP A 140 -10.52 -27.18 3.02
C ASP A 140 -10.80 -25.66 3.03
N TYR A 141 -9.75 -24.81 3.05
CA TYR A 141 -9.91 -23.36 2.89
C TYR A 141 -9.68 -22.94 1.43
N PRO A 142 -10.43 -21.93 0.92
CA PRO A 142 -10.22 -21.42 -0.44
C PRO A 142 -8.78 -20.97 -0.66
N GLY A 143 -8.17 -21.40 -1.76
CA GLY A 143 -6.77 -21.10 -2.08
C GLY A 143 -5.76 -22.07 -1.48
N TYR A 144 -6.19 -23.13 -0.78
CA TYR A 144 -5.31 -24.20 -0.36
C TYR A 144 -4.72 -24.94 -1.58
N GLY A 145 -3.39 -24.88 -1.69
CA GLY A 145 -2.61 -25.58 -2.71
C GLY A 145 -1.89 -26.78 -2.11
N ASP A 146 -0.57 -26.83 -2.29
CA ASP A 146 0.27 -27.88 -1.69
C ASP A 146 0.36 -27.73 -0.17
N ASP A 147 0.37 -28.86 0.55
CA ASP A 147 0.51 -28.86 2.01
C ASP A 147 1.89 -28.31 2.42
N PRO A 148 1.95 -27.11 3.05
CA PRO A 148 3.23 -26.53 3.44
C PRO A 148 3.91 -27.33 4.56
N PHE A 149 3.18 -28.18 5.29
CA PHE A 149 3.73 -28.99 6.37
C PHE A 149 4.15 -30.39 5.95
N ALA A 150 3.93 -30.78 4.68
CA ALA A 150 4.30 -32.10 4.18
C ALA A 150 5.82 -32.36 4.33
N PRO A 151 6.22 -33.42 5.06
CA PRO A 151 7.63 -33.71 5.26
C PRO A 151 8.27 -34.26 3.97
N LYS A 152 9.49 -33.80 3.67
CA LYS A 152 10.34 -34.41 2.64
C LYS A 152 11.15 -35.57 3.23
N PRO A 153 11.65 -36.51 2.41
CA PRO A 153 12.47 -37.62 2.92
C PRO A 153 13.64 -37.11 3.77
N GLY A 154 13.64 -37.47 5.07
CA GLY A 154 14.68 -37.06 6.03
C GLY A 154 14.44 -35.72 6.76
N GLU A 155 13.28 -35.07 6.59
CA GLU A 155 12.91 -33.84 7.30
C GLU A 155 11.69 -34.04 8.21
N GLN A 156 11.54 -33.23 9.26
CA GLN A 156 10.32 -33.20 10.07
C GLN A 156 9.21 -32.43 9.34
N ALA A 157 7.96 -32.67 9.74
CA ALA A 157 6.82 -31.93 9.19
C ALA A 157 6.98 -30.43 9.42
N GLY A 158 6.88 -29.63 8.36
CA GLY A 158 7.03 -28.17 8.41
C GLY A 158 8.47 -27.63 8.35
N ASP A 159 9.50 -28.47 8.38
CA ASP A 159 10.90 -28.00 8.33
C ASP A 159 11.20 -27.21 7.05
N GLY A 160 10.74 -27.72 5.90
CA GLY A 160 10.89 -27.05 4.61
C GLY A 160 10.21 -25.67 4.59
N PHE A 161 9.02 -25.57 5.16
CA PHE A 161 8.28 -24.31 5.26
C PHE A 161 8.95 -23.32 6.21
N TRP A 162 9.43 -23.78 7.37
CA TRP A 162 10.17 -22.92 8.30
C TRP A 162 11.45 -22.37 7.68
N LYS A 163 12.24 -23.21 7.00
CA LYS A 163 13.44 -22.77 6.25
C LYS A 163 13.10 -21.70 5.21
N ARG A 164 11.96 -21.84 4.53
CA ARG A 164 11.46 -20.86 3.56
C ARG A 164 11.13 -19.52 4.24
N LEU A 165 10.41 -19.52 5.36
CA LEU A 165 10.12 -18.30 6.13
C LEU A 165 11.39 -17.61 6.62
N LEU A 166 12.37 -18.37 7.11
CA LEU A 166 13.67 -17.83 7.51
C LEU A 166 14.42 -17.19 6.33
N THR A 167 14.32 -17.79 5.14
CA THR A 167 14.90 -17.23 3.91
C THR A 167 14.23 -15.91 3.53
N TYR A 168 12.91 -15.83 3.58
CA TYR A 168 12.16 -14.59 3.36
C TYR A 168 12.54 -13.49 4.34
N LYS A 169 12.63 -13.82 5.64
CA LYS A 169 13.10 -12.88 6.66
C LYS A 169 14.51 -12.37 6.34
N ARG A 170 15.43 -13.26 5.97
CA ARG A 170 16.82 -12.89 5.62
C ARG A 170 16.88 -11.98 4.39
N ASN A 171 16.00 -12.20 3.42
CA ASN A 171 15.93 -11.41 2.20
C ASN A 171 15.19 -10.07 2.37
N GLY A 172 14.66 -9.77 3.57
CA GLY A 172 13.89 -8.55 3.82
C GLY A 172 12.48 -8.57 3.23
N THR A 173 11.94 -9.76 2.90
CA THR A 173 10.56 -9.91 2.42
C THR A 173 9.57 -9.56 3.52
N LEU A 174 8.58 -8.73 3.19
CA LEU A 174 7.48 -8.42 4.09
C LEU A 174 6.52 -9.62 4.19
N MET A 175 6.13 -9.96 5.41
CA MET A 175 5.27 -11.11 5.69
C MET A 175 4.16 -10.69 6.65
N GLY A 176 2.96 -11.22 6.44
CA GLY A 176 1.82 -11.04 7.34
C GLY A 176 0.99 -12.31 7.40
N CYS A 177 0.18 -12.44 8.45
CA CYS A 177 -0.75 -13.55 8.61
C CYS A 177 -2.10 -13.05 9.09
N SER A 178 -3.14 -13.77 8.72
CA SER A 178 -4.51 -13.53 9.16
C SER A 178 -5.23 -14.85 9.41
N ILE A 179 -6.35 -14.78 10.10
CA ILE A 179 -7.23 -15.92 10.31
C ILE A 179 -8.44 -15.71 9.41
N GLN A 180 -8.62 -16.60 8.44
CA GLN A 180 -9.82 -16.59 7.61
C GLN A 180 -11.01 -17.14 8.41
N PRO A 181 -12.20 -16.53 8.28
CA PRO A 181 -13.43 -17.11 8.81
C PRO A 181 -13.63 -18.54 8.31
N ASP A 182 -14.28 -19.39 9.12
CA ASP A 182 -14.63 -20.74 8.70
C ASP A 182 -15.51 -20.70 7.44
N PRO A 183 -15.10 -21.30 6.31
CA PRO A 183 -15.89 -21.34 5.08
C PRO A 183 -17.26 -21.99 5.27
N LYS A 184 -17.40 -22.87 6.26
CA LYS A 184 -18.65 -23.56 6.62
C LYS A 184 -19.44 -22.81 7.70
N GLY A 185 -18.87 -21.74 8.27
CA GLY A 185 -19.49 -20.92 9.30
C GLY A 185 -20.49 -19.92 8.71
N ASN A 186 -21.70 -19.89 9.27
CA ASN A 186 -22.79 -19.01 8.82
C ASN A 186 -22.61 -17.52 9.22
N LYS A 187 -21.37 -17.09 9.49
CA LYS A 187 -21.06 -15.74 9.94
C LYS A 187 -20.35 -15.00 8.81
N ASN A 188 -21.10 -14.14 8.11
CA ASN A 188 -20.51 -13.07 7.32
C ASN A 188 -19.77 -12.13 8.28
N ILE A 189 -18.49 -12.41 8.53
CA ILE A 189 -17.61 -11.48 9.25
C ILE A 189 -17.20 -10.43 8.23
N VAL A 190 -18.11 -9.48 7.99
CA VAL A 190 -17.74 -8.19 7.40
C VAL A 190 -16.92 -7.50 8.48
N ALA A 191 -15.72 -7.02 8.14
CA ALA A 191 -15.02 -6.09 9.02
C ALA A 191 -15.95 -4.89 9.21
N GLU A 192 -16.63 -4.81 10.37
CA GLU A 192 -17.50 -3.68 10.67
C GLU A 192 -16.62 -2.43 10.73
N GLY A 193 -16.65 -1.67 9.63
CA GLY A 193 -16.17 -0.31 9.59
C GLY A 193 -17.03 0.52 10.52
N SER A 194 -16.62 0.60 11.78
CA SER A 194 -17.15 1.58 12.74
C SER A 194 -16.66 2.98 12.36
N ALA A 195 -17.10 3.49 11.21
CA ALA A 195 -16.85 4.86 10.78
C ALA A 195 -18.17 5.46 10.30
N GLY A 196 -18.93 6.04 11.23
CA GLY A 196 -20.03 6.95 10.89
C GLY A 196 -21.38 6.66 11.56
N GLN A 197 -21.44 6.88 12.88
CA GLN A 197 -22.49 7.72 13.45
C GLN A 197 -21.82 8.99 14.02
#